data_AF-A0A2W4WMP8-F1
#
_entry.id   AF-A0A2W4WMP8-F1
#
_cell.length_a   1.000
_cell.length_b   1.000
_cell.length_c   1.000
_cell.angle_alpha   90.00
_cell.angle_beta   90.00
_cell.angle_gamma   90.00
#
_symmetry.space_group_name_H-M   'P 1'
#
loop_
_entity.id
_entity.type
_entity.pdbx_description
1 polymer ?
#
loop_
_entity_poly.entity_id
_entity_poly.type
_entity_poly.pdbx_seq_one_letter_code
_entity_poly.pdbx_strand_id
1 'polypeptide(L)'
;MNLKKLTQLAFVIILAIATPVLLTACDGGSIGSGSVITQQDCEYDNNLSETADSYISRCRKAGIRRTFPGEYYEKTLGEIDRDKSADGKKVKKLLNDGRFKK
;
A
#
# COMPACT_ATOMS: atom_id res chain seq x y z
N MET A 1 34.00 -30.29 -17.11
CA MET A 1 34.36 -31.51 -16.36
C MET A 1 33.47 -31.62 -15.13
N ASN A 2 32.63 -32.66 -15.13
CA ASN A 2 31.84 -33.13 -13.99
C ASN A 2 32.78 -33.72 -12.95
N LEU A 3 32.55 -33.47 -11.66
CA LEU A 3 33.04 -34.38 -10.63
C LEU A 3 32.08 -34.43 -9.45
N LYS A 4 31.07 -35.27 -9.64
CA LYS A 4 30.39 -36.00 -8.57
C LYS A 4 31.47 -36.66 -7.70
N LYS A 5 31.66 -36.17 -6.49
CA LYS A 5 32.27 -36.94 -5.39
C LYS A 5 31.27 -36.90 -4.24
N LEU A 6 30.55 -38.02 -4.08
CA LEU A 6 30.87 -39.02 -3.06
C LEU A 6 30.51 -38.42 -1.70
N THR A 7 29.24 -38.51 -1.30
CA THR A 7 28.67 -39.70 -0.65
C THR A 7 29.61 -40.18 0.45
N GLN A 8 29.32 -39.81 1.70
CA GLN A 8 29.71 -40.46 2.96
C GLN A 8 29.53 -39.44 4.09
N LEU A 9 28.39 -39.48 4.79
CA LEU A 9 28.36 -39.93 6.18
C LEU A 9 26.97 -39.71 6.79
N ALA A 10 26.49 -40.80 7.39
CA ALA A 10 25.66 -40.81 8.58
C ALA A 10 24.20 -40.32 8.45
N PHE A 11 23.35 -41.30 8.12
CA PHE A 11 22.10 -41.53 8.84
C PHE A 11 22.32 -41.37 10.35
N VAL A 12 21.84 -40.27 10.93
CA VAL A 12 21.51 -40.19 12.36
C VAL A 12 20.06 -39.74 12.45
N ILE A 13 19.17 -40.71 12.28
CA ILE A 13 17.77 -40.63 12.67
C ILE A 13 17.70 -41.21 14.08
N ILE A 14 17.61 -40.39 15.13
CA ILE A 14 16.83 -40.59 16.38
C ILE A 14 16.64 -39.19 16.99
N LEU A 15 15.52 -38.51 16.71
CA LEU A 15 14.32 -38.40 17.56
C LEU A 15 14.57 -37.79 18.95
N ALA A 16 14.38 -36.47 19.04
CA ALA A 16 14.00 -35.76 20.27
C ALA A 16 13.30 -34.44 19.90
N ILE A 17 12.10 -34.53 19.31
CA ILE A 17 11.19 -33.38 19.21
C ILE A 17 10.49 -33.18 20.56
N ALA A 18 11.14 -32.45 21.44
CA ALA A 18 10.49 -31.82 22.58
C ALA A 18 10.39 -30.32 22.30
N THR A 19 9.43 -29.93 21.45
CA THR A 19 9.07 -28.52 21.30
C THR A 19 8.07 -28.16 22.39
N PRO A 20 8.36 -27.18 23.26
CA PRO A 20 7.32 -26.61 24.10
C PRO A 20 6.29 -25.91 23.20
N VAL A 21 5.03 -26.33 23.33
CA VAL A 21 3.88 -25.57 22.83
C VAL A 21 3.83 -24.27 23.61
N LEU A 22 4.38 -23.20 23.05
CA LEU A 22 4.06 -21.84 23.47
C LEU A 22 2.80 -21.44 22.72
N LEU A 23 1.67 -21.48 23.45
CA LEU A 23 0.47 -20.73 23.13
C LEU A 23 0.84 -19.24 23.14
N THR A 24 1.15 -18.67 21.98
CA THR A 24 1.05 -17.22 21.79
C THR A 24 -0.34 -16.93 21.25
N ALA A 25 -1.04 -16.10 22.01
CA ALA A 25 -2.38 -15.61 21.74
C ALA A 25 -2.50 -15.08 20.30
N CYS A 26 -3.69 -15.32 19.74
CA CYS A 26 -4.17 -14.65 18.55
C CYS A 26 -4.38 -13.15 18.87
N ASP A 27 -3.32 -12.36 18.76
CA ASP A 27 -3.44 -10.93 18.58
C ASP A 27 -2.99 -10.61 17.16
N GLY A 28 -3.96 -10.23 16.32
CA GLY A 28 -3.75 -9.72 14.97
C GLY A 28 -3.02 -8.37 15.01
N GLY A 29 -1.73 -8.40 15.33
CA GLY A 29 -0.82 -7.27 15.25
C GLY A 29 -0.33 -7.13 13.82
N SER A 30 -1.07 -6.37 13.01
CA SER A 30 -0.55 -5.87 11.74
C SER A 30 0.73 -5.09 12.04
N ILE A 31 1.88 -5.56 11.54
CA ILE A 31 3.11 -4.79 11.52
C ILE A 31 2.85 -3.62 10.58
N GLY A 32 2.26 -2.57 11.13
CA GLY A 32 2.32 -1.25 10.54
C GLY A 32 3.78 -0.87 10.55
N SER A 33 4.43 -0.98 9.39
CA SER A 33 5.66 -0.25 9.11
C SER A 33 5.44 1.17 9.61
N GLY A 34 6.11 1.52 10.71
CA GLY A 34 6.04 2.82 11.33
C GLY A 34 6.61 3.85 10.38
N SER A 35 5.78 4.27 9.41
CA SER A 35 5.98 5.51 8.70
C SER A 35 5.89 6.58 9.77
N VAL A 36 7.00 7.28 9.99
CA VAL A 36 7.01 8.57 10.66
C VAL A 36 5.81 9.33 10.12
N ILE A 37 4.78 9.53 10.95
CA ILE A 37 3.60 10.30 10.57
C ILE A 37 4.06 11.75 10.60
N THR A 38 4.82 12.16 9.58
CA THR A 38 4.74 13.53 9.12
C THR A 38 3.26 13.71 8.83
N GLN A 39 2.62 14.63 9.53
CA GLN A 39 1.23 14.97 9.33
C GLN A 39 1.10 15.54 7.91
N GLN A 40 0.98 14.65 6.92
CA GLN A 40 0.82 14.99 5.52
C GLN A 40 -0.53 15.70 5.42
N ASP A 41 -0.51 16.97 5.04
CA ASP A 41 -1.73 17.74 4.92
C ASP A 41 -2.58 17.19 3.77
N CYS A 42 -3.89 17.38 3.86
CA CYS A 42 -4.83 16.89 2.86
C CYS A 42 -5.23 17.96 1.85
N GLU A 43 -4.43 19.00 1.68
CA GLU A 43 -4.65 20.01 0.66
C GLU A 43 -4.11 19.51 -0.67
N TYR A 44 -4.95 19.57 -1.72
CA TYR A 44 -4.62 18.99 -3.02
C TYR A 44 -3.34 19.58 -3.61
N ASP A 45 -3.18 20.90 -3.53
CA ASP A 45 -2.07 21.64 -4.16
C ASP A 45 -0.72 21.41 -3.44
N ASN A 46 -0.72 20.90 -2.21
CA ASN A 46 0.51 20.57 -1.48
C ASN A 46 1.03 19.16 -1.81
N ASN A 47 0.22 18.34 -2.46
CA ASN A 47 0.50 16.93 -2.68
C ASN A 47 0.66 16.58 -4.18
N LEU A 48 1.04 17.55 -5.01
CA LEU A 48 1.08 17.37 -6.49
C LEU A 48 2.00 16.23 -6.98
N SER A 49 2.95 15.78 -6.16
CA SER A 49 3.88 14.70 -6.50
C SER A 49 3.34 13.29 -6.20
N GLU A 50 2.26 13.15 -5.42
CA GLU A 50 1.72 11.83 -5.08
C GLU A 50 0.65 11.35 -6.07
N THR A 51 0.45 10.04 -6.14
CA THR A 51 -0.59 9.44 -6.97
C THR A 51 -1.98 9.67 -6.38
N ALA A 52 -2.99 9.76 -7.26
CA ALA A 52 -4.37 9.93 -6.82
C ALA A 52 -4.86 8.77 -5.94
N ASP A 53 -4.45 7.53 -6.21
CA ASP A 53 -4.80 6.39 -5.34
C ASP A 53 -4.24 6.57 -3.92
N SER A 54 -2.97 6.98 -3.81
CA SER A 54 -2.31 7.24 -2.53
C SER A 54 -3.03 8.35 -1.78
N TYR A 55 -3.25 9.52 -2.42
CA TYR A 55 -3.98 10.64 -1.84
C TYR A 55 -5.40 10.27 -1.41
N ILE A 56 -6.15 9.55 -2.25
CA ILE A 56 -7.51 9.09 -1.91
C ILE A 56 -7.46 8.20 -0.68
N SER A 57 -6.51 7.27 -0.61
CA SER A 57 -6.35 6.35 0.51
C SER A 57 -6.11 7.09 1.83
N ARG A 58 -5.28 8.13 1.85
CA ARG A 58 -5.02 8.93 3.06
C ARG A 58 -6.11 9.95 3.36
N CYS A 59 -6.51 10.76 2.38
CA CYS A 59 -7.26 12.00 2.58
C CYS A 59 -8.74 11.95 2.18
N ARG A 60 -9.20 10.89 1.50
CA ARG A 60 -10.57 10.80 0.99
C ARG A 60 -11.33 9.57 1.46
N LYS A 61 -12.64 9.72 1.63
CA LYS A 61 -13.55 8.61 1.96
C LYS A 61 -13.60 7.65 0.77
N ALA A 62 -13.62 6.35 1.05
CA ALA A 62 -13.65 5.29 0.03
C ALA A 62 -14.83 5.43 -0.97
N GLY A 63 -15.91 6.12 -0.59
CA GLY A 63 -17.06 6.41 -1.47
C GLY A 63 -16.70 7.12 -2.77
N ILE A 64 -15.60 7.90 -2.81
CA ILE A 64 -15.12 8.54 -4.05
C ILE A 64 -14.77 7.51 -5.13
N ARG A 65 -14.32 6.30 -4.76
CA ARG A 65 -13.90 5.24 -5.70
C ARG A 65 -15.03 4.73 -6.62
N ARG A 66 -16.29 5.02 -6.28
CA ARG A 66 -17.46 4.65 -7.12
C ARG A 66 -17.67 5.58 -8.32
N THR A 67 -17.15 6.80 -8.25
CA THR A 67 -17.32 7.84 -9.27
C THR A 67 -16.00 8.32 -9.84
N PHE A 68 -14.88 7.97 -9.20
CA PHE A 68 -13.54 8.27 -9.66
C PHE A 68 -13.21 7.44 -10.90
N PRO A 69 -12.79 8.06 -12.02
CA PRO A 69 -12.39 7.33 -13.22
C PRO A 69 -11.11 6.54 -12.97
N GLY A 70 -11.11 5.26 -13.35
CA GLY A 70 -10.06 4.31 -13.00
C GLY A 70 -8.69 4.65 -13.58
N GLU A 71 -8.66 5.25 -14.77
CA GLU A 71 -7.42 5.62 -15.48
C GLU A 71 -6.62 6.74 -14.81
N TYR A 72 -7.16 7.38 -13.78
CA TYR A 72 -6.49 8.44 -13.03
C TYR A 72 -5.86 7.96 -11.71
N TYR A 73 -6.07 6.70 -11.30
CA TYR A 73 -5.53 6.21 -10.02
C TYR A 73 -4.00 6.24 -9.94
N GLU A 74 -3.34 5.88 -11.04
CA GLU A 74 -1.87 5.83 -11.14
C GLU A 74 -1.26 7.19 -11.48
N LYS A 75 -2.08 8.16 -11.92
CA LYS A 75 -1.62 9.52 -12.22
C LYS A 75 -1.35 10.29 -10.94
N THR A 76 -0.33 11.13 -10.99
CA THR A 76 -0.03 12.11 -9.95
C THR A 76 -1.06 13.24 -9.93
N LEU A 77 -1.26 13.86 -8.78
CA LEU A 77 -2.13 15.04 -8.65
C LEU A 77 -1.66 16.20 -9.56
N GLY A 78 -0.35 16.33 -9.80
CA GLY A 78 0.22 17.30 -10.73
C GLY A 78 -0.07 16.98 -12.21
N GLU A 79 -0.16 15.71 -12.59
CA GLU A 79 -0.60 15.32 -13.95
C GLU A 79 -2.10 15.61 -14.13
N ILE A 80 -2.91 15.31 -13.12
CA ILE A 80 -4.34 15.65 -13.10
C ILE A 80 -4.56 17.16 -13.18
N ASP A 81 -3.75 17.96 -12.47
CA ASP A 81 -3.89 19.42 -12.48
C ASP A 81 -3.62 20.02 -13.86
N ARG A 82 -2.65 19.45 -14.59
CA ARG A 82 -2.29 19.88 -15.95
C ARG A 82 -3.27 19.39 -17.00
N ASP A 83 -4.01 18.31 -16.74
CA ASP A 83 -5.02 17.78 -17.64
C ASP A 83 -6.25 18.70 -17.74
N LYS A 84 -6.41 19.35 -18.91
CA LYS A 84 -7.51 20.29 -19.17
C LYS A 84 -8.73 19.65 -19.83
N SER A 85 -8.73 18.33 -20.01
CA SER A 85 -9.89 17.58 -20.49
C SER A 85 -11.08 17.70 -19.53
N ALA A 86 -12.27 17.31 -20.00
CA ALA A 86 -13.45 17.27 -19.14
C ALA A 86 -13.27 16.31 -17.96
N ASP A 87 -12.62 15.16 -18.21
CA ASP A 87 -12.34 14.16 -17.18
C ASP A 87 -11.31 14.65 -16.18
N GLY A 88 -10.20 15.26 -16.62
CA GLY A 88 -9.20 15.86 -15.72
C GLY A 88 -9.81 16.91 -14.78
N LYS A 89 -10.67 17.79 -15.31
CA LYS A 89 -11.41 18.78 -14.50
C LYS A 89 -12.38 18.13 -13.51
N LYS A 90 -13.09 17.08 -13.94
CA LYS A 90 -14.01 16.32 -13.08
C LYS A 90 -13.26 15.63 -11.95
N VAL A 91 -12.13 15.00 -12.26
CA VAL A 91 -11.23 14.35 -11.29
C VAL A 91 -10.72 15.36 -10.28
N LYS A 92 -10.16 16.49 -10.72
CA LYS A 92 -9.71 17.57 -9.82
C LYS A 92 -10.85 18.04 -8.91
N LYS A 93 -12.07 18.20 -9.45
CA LYS A 93 -13.24 18.58 -8.65
C LYS A 93 -13.59 17.52 -7.60
N LEU A 94 -13.60 16.24 -7.96
CA LEU A 94 -13.88 15.14 -7.02
C LEU A 94 -12.84 15.07 -5.89
N LEU A 95 -11.56 15.28 -6.22
CA LEU A 95 -10.47 15.27 -5.24
C LEU A 95 -10.52 16.47 -4.30
N ASN A 96 -11.08 17.61 -4.73
CA ASN A 96 -11.26 18.78 -3.87
C ASN A 96 -12.62 18.82 -3.15
N ASP A 97 -13.57 17.97 -3.54
CA ASP A 97 -14.92 17.95 -3.00
C ASP A 97 -14.94 17.63 -1.49
N GLY A 98 -15.50 18.55 -0.72
CA GLY A 98 -15.64 18.44 0.74
C GLY A 98 -16.44 17.22 1.19
N ARG A 99 -17.36 16.71 0.35
CA ARG A 99 -18.18 15.54 0.66
C ARG A 99 -17.34 14.27 0.85
N PHE A 100 -16.19 14.19 0.19
CA PHE A 100 -15.27 13.07 0.29
C PHE A 100 -14.09 13.32 1.22
N LYS A 101 -13.95 14.50 1.86
CA LYS A 101 -12.92 14.74 2.88
C LYS A 101 -13.12 13.79 4.07
N LYS A 102 -12.02 13.28 4.62
CA LYS A 102 -12.02 12.54 5.89
C LYS A 102 -12.10 13.48 7.08
#